data_AF-A0A519QNB7-F1
#
_entry.id   AF-A0A519QNB7-F1
#
_cell.length_a   1.000
_cell.length_b   1.000
_cell.length_c   1.000
_cell.angle_alpha   90.00
_cell.angle_beta   90.00
_cell.angle_gamma   90.00
#
_symmetry.space_group_name_H-M   'P 1'
#
loop_
_entity.id
_entity.type
_entity.pdbx_description
1 polymer ?
#
loop_
_entity_poly.entity_id
_entity_poly.type
_entity_poly.pdbx_seq_one_letter_code
_entity_poly.pdbx_strand_id
1 'polypeptide(L)'
;MKQLLCIITFVVFVSCVDKNEKITPISKISDGQISDSEIYEVINFMVDSLNSECPNKTKYLIESQTLEPRLLKRILDQVNELDSIFSKKDVDFIRKQAKSFFEFKLKQEFVKQKIVIPKDSLEVLITDKYNSQIYRDNLEKKYGTYRFIGIAMPLFSLDKSIVIVARDCDIGGGVDIYRKENGKWVLIRNLIAWIS
;
A
#
# COMPACT_ATOMS: atom_id res chain seq x y z
N MET A 1 -62.30 55.46 0.53
CA MET A 1 -61.84 56.11 1.78
C MET A 1 -60.66 55.33 2.32
N LYS A 2 -59.54 56.03 2.55
CA LYS A 2 -58.41 55.72 3.46
C LYS A 2 -57.60 54.45 3.14
N GLN A 3 -56.42 54.63 2.54
CA GLN A 3 -55.11 54.81 3.21
C GLN A 3 -54.47 53.44 3.52
N LEU A 4 -53.46 53.08 2.73
CA LEU A 4 -52.03 53.30 3.04
C LEU A 4 -51.49 52.14 3.90
N LEU A 5 -50.88 51.14 3.25
CA LEU A 5 -49.85 50.33 3.90
C LEU A 5 -48.62 50.29 3.01
N CYS A 6 -47.67 51.14 3.37
CA CYS A 6 -46.33 51.20 2.82
C CYS A 6 -45.55 49.93 3.15
N ILE A 7 -44.95 49.34 2.11
CA ILE A 7 -43.51 49.06 1.94
C ILE A 7 -42.71 48.91 3.26
N ILE A 8 -42.08 47.74 3.44
CA ILE A 8 -40.61 47.59 3.55
C ILE A 8 -40.26 46.14 3.19
N THR A 9 -39.81 45.99 1.96
CA THR A 9 -38.89 44.95 1.48
C THR A 9 -37.60 45.02 2.30
N PHE A 10 -37.30 43.98 3.09
CA PHE A 10 -35.96 43.75 3.61
C PHE A 10 -35.33 42.61 2.80
N VAL A 11 -34.87 42.95 1.60
CA VAL A 11 -34.00 42.10 0.80
C VAL A 11 -32.60 42.25 1.40
N VAL A 12 -32.19 41.31 2.25
CA VAL A 12 -30.78 41.18 2.62
C VAL A 12 -30.10 40.38 1.52
N PHE A 13 -29.61 41.10 0.50
CA PHE A 13 -28.54 40.63 -0.35
C PHE A 13 -27.32 40.39 0.54
N VAL A 14 -27.06 39.14 0.93
CA VAL A 14 -25.73 38.73 1.37
C VAL A 14 -24.88 38.56 0.09
N SER A 15 -24.45 39.68 -0.46
CA SER A 15 -23.31 39.74 -1.37
C SER A 15 -22.04 39.56 -0.54
N CYS A 16 -21.55 38.33 -0.44
CA CYS A 16 -20.14 38.10 -0.18
C CYS A 16 -19.42 38.12 -1.52
N VAL A 17 -18.95 39.32 -1.91
CA VAL A 17 -17.96 39.51 -2.96
C VAL A 17 -16.57 39.20 -2.39
N ASP A 18 -15.88 38.31 -3.11
CA ASP A 18 -14.45 38.07 -3.22
C ASP A 18 -13.57 38.26 -1.98
N LYS A 19 -13.29 37.13 -1.33
CA LYS A 19 -11.95 36.91 -0.80
C LYS A 19 -11.20 36.05 -1.81
N ASN A 20 -10.33 36.72 -2.58
CA ASN A 20 -9.10 36.19 -3.16
C ASN A 20 -8.91 34.71 -2.85
N GLU A 21 -9.06 33.84 -3.85
CA GLU A 21 -8.34 32.56 -3.84
C GLU A 21 -6.88 32.92 -3.64
N LYS A 22 -6.45 32.85 -2.38
CA LYS A 22 -5.06 32.68 -2.04
C LYS A 22 -4.64 31.48 -2.86
N ILE A 23 -3.79 31.74 -3.85
CA ILE A 23 -2.82 30.79 -4.36
C ILE A 23 -2.43 29.94 -3.16
N THR A 24 -2.95 28.71 -3.13
CA THR A 24 -2.55 27.72 -2.16
C THR A 24 -1.03 27.72 -2.30
N PRO A 25 -0.27 27.99 -1.23
CA PRO A 25 1.17 27.86 -1.33
C PRO A 25 1.37 26.45 -1.86
N ILE A 26 2.01 26.33 -3.04
CA ILE A 26 2.52 25.06 -3.54
C ILE A 26 3.12 24.41 -2.32
N SER A 27 2.39 23.45 -1.77
CA SER A 27 2.75 22.81 -0.53
C SER A 27 4.10 22.23 -0.86
N LYS A 28 5.13 22.83 -0.27
CA LYS A 28 6.50 22.35 -0.33
C LYS A 28 6.40 20.84 -0.35
N ILE A 29 6.81 20.25 -1.46
CA ILE A 29 6.96 18.81 -1.63
C ILE A 29 7.66 18.38 -0.36
N SER A 30 6.89 17.79 0.56
CA SER A 30 7.41 17.35 1.85
C SER A 30 8.53 16.39 1.51
N ASP A 31 9.71 16.58 2.11
CA ASP A 31 10.84 15.65 2.06
C ASP A 31 10.30 14.24 1.87
N GLY A 32 10.61 13.60 0.73
CA GLY A 32 9.95 12.40 0.18
C GLY A 32 9.79 11.23 1.15
N GLN A 33 9.03 11.42 2.21
CA GLN A 33 8.78 10.50 3.27
C GLN A 33 7.36 10.00 3.04
N ILE A 34 7.25 8.70 3.11
CA ILE A 34 5.98 8.00 2.92
C ILE A 34 5.40 7.83 4.31
N SER A 35 4.20 8.37 4.49
CA SER A 35 3.48 8.27 5.75
C SER A 35 2.91 6.88 5.94
N ASP A 36 2.66 6.50 7.20
CA ASP A 36 1.92 5.27 7.51
C ASP A 36 0.57 5.25 6.78
N SER A 37 -0.15 6.38 6.73
CA SER A 37 -1.44 6.45 6.03
C SER A 37 -1.33 6.05 4.56
N GLU A 38 -0.27 6.45 3.87
CA GLU A 38 -0.04 6.11 2.45
C GLU A 38 0.31 4.62 2.29
N ILE A 39 1.16 4.09 3.16
CA ILE A 39 1.51 2.66 3.19
C ILE A 39 0.27 1.81 3.42
N TYR A 40 -0.53 2.14 4.45
CA TYR A 40 -1.68 1.34 4.82
C TYR A 40 -2.89 1.55 3.92
N GLU A 41 -2.95 2.64 3.14
CA GLU A 41 -3.89 2.75 2.03
C GLU A 41 -3.67 1.61 1.02
N VAL A 42 -2.41 1.41 0.60
CA VAL A 42 -2.03 0.34 -0.33
C VAL A 42 -2.22 -1.04 0.29
N ILE A 43 -1.78 -1.25 1.53
CA ILE A 43 -1.92 -2.55 2.20
C ILE A 43 -3.40 -2.96 2.32
N ASN A 44 -4.28 -2.06 2.75
CA ASN A 44 -5.70 -2.39 2.86
C ASN A 44 -6.34 -2.64 1.48
N PHE A 45 -5.96 -1.87 0.45
CA PHE A 45 -6.38 -2.15 -0.93
C PHE A 45 -5.96 -3.57 -1.38
N MET A 46 -4.73 -3.97 -1.06
CA MET A 46 -4.21 -5.29 -1.40
C MET A 46 -4.92 -6.40 -0.63
N VAL A 47 -5.17 -6.20 0.66
CA VAL A 47 -5.95 -7.15 1.48
C VAL A 47 -7.34 -7.36 0.88
N ASP A 48 -8.02 -6.28 0.48
CA ASP A 48 -9.34 -6.34 -0.14
C ASP A 48 -9.31 -7.09 -1.47
N SER A 49 -8.32 -6.80 -2.32
CA SER A 49 -8.16 -7.45 -3.63
C SER A 49 -7.86 -8.95 -3.47
N LEU A 50 -6.95 -9.29 -2.56
CA LEU A 50 -6.49 -10.65 -2.31
C LEU A 50 -7.56 -11.56 -1.68
N ASN A 51 -8.52 -11.00 -0.97
CA ASN A 51 -9.64 -11.78 -0.43
C ASN A 51 -10.43 -12.53 -1.51
N SER A 52 -10.44 -12.01 -2.74
CA SER A 52 -11.08 -12.67 -3.88
C SER A 52 -10.20 -13.72 -4.56
N GLU A 53 -8.87 -13.53 -4.50
CA GLU A 53 -7.90 -14.39 -5.19
C GLU A 53 -7.41 -15.56 -4.35
N CYS A 54 -7.49 -15.47 -3.01
CA CYS A 54 -7.05 -16.51 -2.09
C CYS A 54 -8.26 -17.35 -1.66
N PRO A 55 -8.45 -18.58 -2.19
CA PRO A 55 -9.73 -19.33 -2.10
C PRO A 55 -10.10 -19.87 -0.70
N ASN A 56 -9.41 -19.46 0.36
CA ASN A 56 -9.76 -19.79 1.74
C ASN A 56 -9.87 -18.49 2.55
N LYS A 57 -10.78 -18.44 3.54
CA LYS A 57 -10.95 -17.28 4.44
C LYS A 57 -9.64 -16.98 5.18
N THR A 58 -8.74 -16.21 4.54
CA THR A 58 -7.48 -15.79 5.13
C THR A 58 -7.82 -14.93 6.33
N LYS A 59 -7.29 -15.30 7.49
CA LYS A 59 -7.56 -14.61 8.76
C LYS A 59 -6.40 -13.70 9.14
N TYR A 60 -5.20 -14.09 8.72
CA TYR A 60 -3.96 -13.50 9.16
C TYR A 60 -3.30 -12.72 8.03
N LEU A 61 -2.69 -11.61 8.41
CA LEU A 61 -1.79 -10.82 7.57
C LEU A 61 -0.39 -10.91 8.18
N ILE A 62 0.60 -11.19 7.35
CA ILE A 62 2.00 -11.29 7.75
C ILE A 62 2.87 -10.42 6.85
N GLU A 63 4.03 -10.00 7.34
CA GLU A 63 5.06 -9.46 6.47
C GLU A 63 5.50 -10.55 5.51
N SER A 64 5.46 -10.25 4.21
CA SER A 64 5.90 -11.18 3.17
C SER A 64 7.37 -11.58 3.41
N GLN A 65 7.59 -12.87 3.66
CA GLN A 65 8.93 -13.43 3.81
C GLN A 65 9.51 -13.94 2.48
N THR A 66 8.72 -13.95 1.41
CA THR A 66 9.14 -14.44 0.09
C THR A 66 10.18 -13.55 -0.59
N LEU A 67 10.35 -12.33 -0.11
CA LEU A 67 11.36 -11.41 -0.61
C LEU A 67 12.68 -11.61 0.11
N GLU A 68 13.47 -12.53 -0.40
CA GLU A 68 14.89 -12.56 -0.08
C GLU A 68 15.62 -11.37 -0.73
N PRO A 69 16.80 -10.96 -0.21
CA PRO A 69 17.61 -9.90 -0.82
C PRO A 69 17.86 -10.07 -2.33
N ARG A 70 17.92 -11.31 -2.82
CA ARG A 70 18.05 -11.61 -4.26
C ARG A 70 16.82 -11.19 -5.05
N LEU A 71 15.62 -11.45 -4.54
CA LEU A 71 14.37 -11.05 -5.20
C LEU A 71 14.21 -9.53 -5.20
N LEU A 72 14.53 -8.87 -4.08
CA LEU A 72 14.53 -7.40 -4.03
C LEU A 72 15.50 -6.80 -5.05
N LYS A 73 16.73 -7.34 -5.16
CA LYS A 73 17.68 -6.91 -6.19
C LYS A 73 17.09 -7.07 -7.60
N ARG A 74 16.49 -8.23 -7.90
CA ARG A 74 15.84 -8.49 -9.20
C ARG A 74 14.72 -7.49 -9.49
N ILE A 75 13.91 -7.14 -8.49
CA ILE A 75 12.86 -6.11 -8.64
C ILE A 75 13.50 -4.76 -8.99
N LEU A 76 14.54 -4.35 -8.26
CA LEU A 76 15.22 -3.08 -8.51
C LEU A 76 15.91 -3.02 -9.88
N ASP A 77 16.48 -4.13 -10.34
CA ASP A 77 17.08 -4.24 -11.67
C ASP A 77 15.98 -4.07 -12.75
N GLN A 78 14.85 -4.76 -12.62
CA GLN A 78 13.72 -4.63 -13.56
C GLN A 78 13.09 -3.23 -13.53
N VAL A 79 12.94 -2.61 -12.36
CA VAL A 79 12.42 -1.24 -12.23
C VAL A 79 13.31 -0.25 -12.96
N ASN A 80 14.63 -0.46 -12.96
CA ASN A 80 15.57 0.37 -13.69
C ASN A 80 15.47 0.24 -15.22
N GLU A 81 14.84 -0.82 -15.73
CA GLU A 81 14.63 -1.05 -17.16
C GLU A 81 13.27 -0.52 -17.66
N LEU A 82 12.43 0.02 -16.76
CA LEU A 82 11.06 0.44 -17.04
C LEU A 82 10.91 1.94 -17.20
N ASP A 83 11.67 2.51 -18.13
CA ASP A 83 11.67 3.95 -18.41
C ASP A 83 10.30 4.50 -18.86
N SER A 84 9.40 3.63 -19.34
CA SER A 84 8.02 4.00 -19.70
C SER A 84 7.07 4.13 -18.49
N ILE A 85 7.48 3.63 -17.32
CA ILE A 85 6.69 3.63 -16.08
C ILE A 85 7.33 4.51 -15.03
N PHE A 86 8.65 4.42 -14.86
CA PHE A 86 9.38 5.13 -13.83
C PHE A 86 10.39 6.09 -14.44
N SER A 87 10.39 7.34 -13.96
CA SER A 87 11.49 8.25 -14.26
C SER A 87 12.74 7.85 -13.47
N LYS A 88 13.91 8.32 -13.88
CA LYS A 88 15.16 8.12 -13.11
C LYS A 88 15.04 8.57 -11.64
N LYS A 89 14.29 9.65 -11.38
CA LYS A 89 14.05 10.15 -10.02
C LYS A 89 13.19 9.18 -9.21
N ASP A 90 12.22 8.53 -9.83
CA ASP A 90 11.41 7.49 -9.18
C ASP A 90 12.26 6.28 -8.82
N VAL A 91 13.12 5.82 -9.75
CA VAL A 91 14.02 4.70 -9.49
C VAL A 91 14.96 5.00 -8.32
N ASP A 92 15.56 6.19 -8.28
CA ASP A 92 16.43 6.61 -7.17
C ASP A 92 15.66 6.69 -5.84
N PHE A 93 14.40 7.13 -5.89
CA PHE A 93 13.52 7.20 -4.74
C PHE A 93 13.13 5.80 -4.21
N ILE A 94 12.78 4.89 -5.11
CA ILE A 94 12.47 3.48 -4.81
C ILE A 94 13.70 2.79 -4.20
N ARG A 95 14.90 3.01 -4.74
CA ARG A 95 16.15 2.48 -4.18
C ARG A 95 16.44 2.98 -2.77
N LYS A 96 16.07 4.23 -2.45
CA LYS A 96 16.21 4.76 -1.08
C LYS A 96 15.28 4.03 -0.12
N GLN A 97 14.01 3.85 -0.48
CA GLN A 97 13.05 3.08 0.32
C GLN A 97 13.52 1.63 0.51
N ALA A 98 14.07 1.00 -0.54
CA ALA A 98 14.52 -0.39 -0.48
C ALA A 98 15.61 -0.66 0.59
N LYS A 99 16.30 0.37 1.10
CA LYS A 99 17.29 0.24 2.17
C LYS A 99 16.68 -0.17 3.51
N SER A 100 15.46 0.28 3.81
CA SER A 100 14.72 -0.06 5.03
C SER A 100 13.65 -1.13 4.78
N PHE A 101 13.67 -1.78 3.62
CA PHE A 101 12.65 -2.74 3.20
C PHE A 101 12.46 -3.89 4.21
N PHE A 102 13.56 -4.44 4.70
CA PHE A 102 13.54 -5.56 5.64
C PHE A 102 13.25 -5.14 7.09
N GLU A 103 13.25 -3.83 7.38
CA GLU A 103 12.96 -3.28 8.70
C GLU A 103 11.46 -3.01 8.90
N PHE A 104 10.68 -3.07 7.82
CA PHE A 104 9.24 -2.86 7.86
C PHE A 104 8.54 -3.86 8.79
N LYS A 105 7.62 -3.34 9.60
CA LYS A 105 6.75 -4.10 10.51
C LYS A 105 5.32 -3.62 10.32
N LEU A 106 4.41 -4.57 10.11
CA LEU A 106 2.97 -4.32 10.08
C LEU A 106 2.49 -3.89 11.47
N LYS A 107 1.57 -2.94 11.47
CA LYS A 107 0.94 -2.37 12.65
C LYS A 107 -0.55 -2.67 12.59
N GLN A 108 -1.02 -3.45 13.56
CA GLN A 108 -2.42 -3.90 13.62
C GLN A 108 -3.42 -2.74 13.58
N GLU A 109 -3.09 -1.60 14.20
CA GLU A 109 -3.96 -0.42 14.31
C GLU A 109 -4.38 0.20 12.96
N PHE A 110 -3.62 -0.06 11.88
CA PHE A 110 -3.93 0.45 10.55
C PHE A 110 -4.52 -0.62 9.61
N VAL A 111 -4.65 -1.88 10.06
CA VAL A 111 -5.15 -3.01 9.26
C VAL A 111 -6.60 -3.32 9.66
N LYS A 112 -7.53 -3.23 8.71
CA LYS A 112 -8.97 -3.24 9.02
C LYS A 112 -9.59 -4.63 9.18
N GLN A 113 -9.18 -5.60 8.37
CA GLN A 113 -9.93 -6.86 8.18
C GLN A 113 -9.16 -8.12 8.59
N LYS A 114 -7.89 -7.99 8.99
CA LYS A 114 -6.98 -9.11 9.26
C LYS A 114 -6.33 -8.97 10.62
N ILE A 115 -5.97 -10.11 11.18
CA ILE A 115 -5.12 -10.18 12.37
C ILE A 115 -3.67 -10.18 11.89
N VAL A 116 -2.94 -9.13 12.22
CA VAL A 116 -1.50 -9.04 11.97
C VAL A 116 -0.79 -10.00 12.92
N ILE A 117 0.02 -10.90 12.36
CA ILE A 117 0.99 -11.66 13.16
C ILE A 117 2.29 -10.87 13.11
N PRO A 118 2.80 -10.36 14.25
CA PRO A 118 4.02 -9.56 14.25
C PRO A 118 5.22 -10.34 13.72
N LYS A 119 6.07 -9.69 12.94
CA LYS A 119 7.33 -10.26 12.42
C LYS A 119 8.14 -11.06 13.45
N ASP A 120 8.33 -10.51 14.64
CA ASP A 120 9.12 -11.14 15.71
C ASP A 120 8.49 -12.49 16.18
N SER A 121 7.17 -12.64 16.04
CA SER A 121 6.45 -13.90 16.32
C SER A 121 6.58 -14.95 15.22
N LEU A 122 6.96 -14.54 14.01
CA LEU A 122 7.24 -15.41 12.87
C LEU A 122 8.70 -15.86 12.87
N GLU A 123 9.63 -14.99 13.26
CA GLU A 123 11.07 -15.30 13.31
C GLU A 123 11.37 -16.49 14.24
N VAL A 124 10.65 -16.62 15.35
CA VAL A 124 10.79 -17.77 16.27
C VAL A 124 10.35 -19.11 15.68
N LEU A 125 9.64 -19.11 14.54
CA LEU A 125 9.19 -20.32 13.84
C LEU A 125 10.21 -20.77 12.78
N ILE A 126 11.21 -19.95 12.49
CA ILE A 126 12.29 -20.26 11.55
C ILE A 126 13.32 -21.11 12.30
N THR A 127 13.09 -22.43 12.31
CA THR A 127 14.04 -23.39 12.92
C THR A 127 15.17 -23.76 11.97
N ASP A 128 14.95 -23.62 10.66
CA ASP A 128 15.96 -23.75 9.61
C ASP A 128 15.62 -22.75 8.49
N LYS A 129 16.51 -21.78 8.27
CA LYS A 129 16.32 -20.71 7.27
C LYS A 129 16.29 -21.25 5.84
N TYR A 130 16.77 -22.46 5.60
CA TYR A 130 16.84 -23.08 4.28
C TYR A 130 15.70 -24.06 4.01
N ASN A 131 14.83 -24.31 4.98
CA ASN A 131 13.73 -25.24 4.83
C ASN A 131 12.37 -24.53 4.94
N SER A 132 11.92 -24.00 3.80
CA SER A 132 10.63 -23.30 3.67
C SER A 132 9.44 -24.19 4.05
N GLN A 133 9.54 -25.50 3.87
CA GLN A 133 8.50 -26.44 4.27
C GLN A 133 8.38 -26.51 5.80
N ILE A 134 9.50 -26.66 6.53
CA ILE A 134 9.48 -26.69 8.00
C ILE A 134 8.90 -25.39 8.57
N TYR A 135 9.29 -24.25 8.02
CA TYR A 135 8.71 -22.96 8.42
C TYR A 135 7.20 -22.94 8.21
N ARG A 136 6.73 -23.39 7.03
CA ARG A 136 5.30 -23.47 6.71
C ARG A 136 4.56 -24.41 7.67
N ASP A 137 5.11 -25.59 7.93
CA ASP A 137 4.53 -26.57 8.86
C ASP A 137 4.42 -26.00 10.28
N ASN A 138 5.45 -25.29 10.74
CA ASN A 138 5.44 -24.62 12.05
C ASN A 138 4.38 -23.50 12.12
N LEU A 139 4.23 -22.74 11.04
CA LEU A 139 3.23 -21.68 10.92
C LEU A 139 1.81 -22.27 10.96
N GLU A 140 1.55 -23.30 10.16
CA GLU A 140 0.26 -23.99 10.10
C GLU A 140 -0.07 -24.68 11.43
N LYS A 141 0.92 -25.31 12.08
CA LYS A 141 0.74 -25.92 13.40
C LYS A 141 0.32 -24.90 14.47
N LYS A 142 0.85 -23.67 14.41
CA LYS A 142 0.58 -22.63 15.41
C LYS A 142 -0.70 -21.84 15.14
N TYR A 143 -0.99 -21.52 13.87
CA TYR A 143 -2.06 -20.59 13.50
C TYR A 143 -3.15 -21.22 12.62
N GLY A 144 -3.02 -22.51 12.30
CA GLY A 144 -3.95 -23.28 11.47
C GLY A 144 -3.55 -23.33 10.00
N THR A 145 -4.02 -24.37 9.32
CA THR A 145 -3.77 -24.66 7.91
C THR A 145 -4.40 -23.62 6.96
N TYR A 146 -3.58 -23.01 6.10
CA TYR A 146 -3.91 -22.13 4.94
C TYR A 146 -4.76 -20.86 5.20
N ARG A 147 -4.19 -19.84 5.86
CA ARG A 147 -4.92 -18.59 6.20
C ARG A 147 -4.10 -17.29 6.16
N PHE A 148 -3.02 -17.23 5.41
CA PHE A 148 -2.10 -16.10 5.45
C PHE A 148 -2.11 -15.34 4.14
N ILE A 149 -2.12 -14.01 4.26
CA ILE A 149 -1.70 -13.12 3.19
C ILE A 149 -0.35 -12.55 3.63
N GLY A 150 0.67 -12.71 2.81
CA GLY A 150 1.93 -12.00 2.95
C GLY A 150 1.91 -10.75 2.09
N ILE A 151 2.20 -9.59 2.69
CA ILE A 151 2.41 -8.34 1.95
C ILE A 151 3.72 -7.73 2.44
N ALA A 152 4.57 -7.34 1.50
CA ALA A 152 5.81 -6.66 1.80
C ALA A 152 5.61 -5.14 1.93
N MET A 153 6.67 -4.43 2.33
CA MET A 153 6.68 -2.97 2.31
C MET A 153 6.40 -2.47 0.88
N PRO A 154 5.34 -1.68 0.64
CA PRO A 154 5.11 -1.11 -0.68
C PRO A 154 6.20 -0.09 -1.03
N LEU A 155 6.64 -0.09 -2.30
CA LEU A 155 7.67 0.83 -2.80
C LEU A 155 7.03 1.82 -3.78
N PHE A 156 7.07 3.11 -3.46
CA PHE A 156 6.35 4.14 -4.22
C PHE A 156 7.26 4.89 -5.20
N SER A 157 6.69 5.40 -6.29
CA SER A 157 7.27 6.48 -7.08
C SER A 157 7.43 7.76 -6.24
N LEU A 158 8.21 8.73 -6.73
CA LEU A 158 8.50 9.97 -6.00
C LEU A 158 7.23 10.78 -5.71
N ASP A 159 6.32 10.83 -6.68
CA ASP A 159 5.01 11.48 -6.56
C ASP A 159 3.94 10.59 -5.90
N LYS A 160 4.32 9.35 -5.54
CA LYS A 160 3.47 8.34 -4.89
C LYS A 160 2.26 7.92 -5.72
N SER A 161 2.24 8.21 -7.02
CA SER A 161 1.16 7.81 -7.94
C SER A 161 1.30 6.37 -8.44
N ILE A 162 2.48 5.77 -8.33
CA ILE A 162 2.78 4.39 -8.71
C ILE A 162 3.35 3.65 -7.51
N VAL A 163 2.97 2.39 -7.32
CA VAL A 163 3.48 1.54 -6.22
C VAL A 163 3.82 0.15 -6.73
N ILE A 164 4.94 -0.39 -6.24
CA ILE A 164 5.34 -1.77 -6.41
C ILE A 164 4.97 -2.51 -5.13
N VAL A 165 4.20 -3.58 -5.27
CA VAL A 165 3.77 -4.42 -4.15
C VAL A 165 4.19 -5.85 -4.43
N ALA A 166 4.92 -6.42 -3.49
CA ALA A 166 5.15 -7.85 -3.47
C ALA A 166 4.22 -8.51 -2.46
N ARG A 167 3.63 -9.62 -2.87
CA ARG A 167 2.61 -10.34 -2.14
C ARG A 167 2.79 -11.85 -2.28
N ASP A 168 2.34 -12.57 -1.26
CA ASP A 168 2.21 -14.01 -1.27
C ASP A 168 0.91 -14.46 -0.61
N CYS A 169 0.42 -15.60 -1.07
CA CYS A 169 -0.71 -16.33 -0.53
C CYS A 169 -0.47 -17.83 -0.72
N ASP A 170 -1.35 -18.65 -0.16
CA ASP A 170 -1.17 -20.10 -0.11
C ASP A 170 -0.97 -20.77 -1.49
N ILE A 171 -1.54 -20.19 -2.56
CA ILE A 171 -1.49 -20.75 -3.92
C ILE A 171 -0.39 -20.14 -4.80
N GLY A 172 0.35 -19.16 -4.29
CA GLY A 172 1.37 -18.46 -5.07
C GLY A 172 1.57 -17.01 -4.63
N GLY A 173 2.29 -16.26 -5.43
CA GLY A 173 2.59 -14.88 -5.13
C GLY A 173 3.07 -14.13 -6.34
N GLY A 174 3.38 -12.86 -6.13
CA GLY A 174 3.83 -12.01 -7.21
C GLY A 174 4.34 -10.67 -6.75
N VAL A 175 4.91 -9.96 -7.72
CA VAL A 175 5.31 -8.56 -7.62
C VAL A 175 4.54 -7.81 -8.68
N ASP A 176 3.69 -6.90 -8.24
CA ASP A 176 2.74 -6.16 -9.04
C ASP A 176 3.07 -4.66 -8.99
N ILE A 177 2.83 -3.95 -10.08
CA ILE A 177 2.89 -2.50 -10.16
C ILE A 177 1.47 -1.97 -10.33
N TYR A 178 1.07 -1.09 -9.42
CA TYR A 178 -0.20 -0.39 -9.46
C TYR A 178 0.01 1.10 -9.72
N ARG A 179 -0.96 1.72 -10.40
CA ARG A 179 -1.07 3.17 -10.54
C ARG A 179 -2.34 3.67 -9.88
N LYS A 180 -2.27 4.83 -9.24
CA LYS A 180 -3.43 5.51 -8.68
C LYS A 180 -4.16 6.30 -9.78
N GLU A 181 -5.33 5.83 -10.17
CA GLU A 181 -6.19 6.45 -11.17
C GLU A 181 -7.54 6.79 -10.54
N ASN A 182 -7.95 8.06 -10.58
CA ASN A 182 -9.21 8.54 -9.97
C ASN A 182 -9.39 8.10 -8.50
N GLY A 183 -8.30 8.12 -7.73
CA GLY A 183 -8.29 7.73 -6.33
C GLY A 183 -8.32 6.22 -6.06
N LYS A 184 -8.18 5.37 -7.09
CA LYS A 184 -8.15 3.91 -6.95
C LYS A 184 -6.85 3.33 -7.49
N TRP A 185 -6.35 2.27 -6.87
CA TRP A 185 -5.20 1.54 -7.37
C TRP A 185 -5.61 0.59 -8.48
N VAL A 186 -4.95 0.69 -9.63
CA VAL A 186 -5.19 -0.11 -10.84
C VAL A 186 -3.91 -0.85 -11.19
N LEU A 187 -4.00 -2.16 -11.39
CA LEU A 187 -2.86 -2.98 -11.82
C LEU A 187 -2.45 -2.55 -13.23
N ILE A 188 -1.19 -2.12 -13.39
CA ILE A 188 -0.65 -1.73 -14.70
C ILE A 188 0.40 -2.71 -15.21
N ARG A 189 1.04 -3.50 -14.33
CA ARG A 189 2.02 -4.51 -14.73
C ARG A 189 2.22 -5.57 -13.65
N ASN A 190 2.34 -6.83 -14.05
CA ASN A 190 2.91 -7.89 -13.22
C ASN A 190 4.40 -8.04 -13.59
N LEU A 191 5.29 -7.96 -12.60
CA LEU A 191 6.75 -8.12 -12.78
C LEU A 191 7.19 -9.57 -12.64
N ILE A 192 6.65 -10.24 -11.62
CA ILE A 192 7.03 -11.59 -11.24
C ILE A 192 5.75 -12.27 -10.74
N ALA A 193 5.54 -13.51 -11.12
CA ALA A 193 4.50 -14.37 -10.57
C ALA A 193 5.09 -15.77 -10.32
N TRP A 194 4.59 -16.45 -9.29
CA TRP A 194 4.92 -17.84 -9.00
C TRP A 194 3.71 -18.56 -8.42
N ILE A 195 3.70 -19.88 -8.60
CA ILE A 195 2.75 -20.81 -8.01
C ILE A 195 3.53 -21.64 -6.98
N SER A 196 2.93 -21.88 -5.82
CA SER A 196 3.52 -22.66 -4.73
C SER A 196 3.12 -24.13 -4.76
#